data_AF-A0A3D1DKZ7-F1
#
_entry.id   AF-A0A3D1DKZ7-F1
#
_cell.length_a   1.000
_cell.length_b   1.000
_cell.length_c   1.000
_cell.angle_alpha   90.00
_cell.angle_beta   90.00
_cell.angle_gamma   90.00
#
_symmetry.space_group_name_H-M   'P 1'
#
loop_
_entity.id
_entity.type
_entity.pdbx_description
1 polymer ?
#
loop_
_entity_poly.entity_id
_entity_poly.type
_entity_poly.pdbx_seq_one_letter_code
_entity_poly.pdbx_strand_id
1 'polypeptide(L)'
;MFAARASTSQNRFMSKTTRQYGRWTSPLTPATVAAGRRVDGVAFDKDGATLVWLEGRSGQGVLVVDDGRGDAPRDLTAQHSVRAEVGYGGGDFTVQDGTAYFVV
;
A
#
# COMPACT_ATOMS: atom_id res chain seq x y z
N MET A 1 -24.22 -42.55 -6.10
CA MET A 1 -22.90 -42.76 -5.45
C MET A 1 -21.84 -42.00 -6.24
N PHE A 2 -21.56 -40.74 -5.91
CA PHE A 2 -20.35 -40.03 -6.34
C PHE A 2 -20.05 -38.94 -5.31
N ALA A 3 -19.03 -39.17 -4.49
CA ALA A 3 -18.49 -38.18 -3.57
C ALA A 3 -17.41 -37.36 -4.29
N ALA A 4 -17.63 -36.05 -4.41
CA ALA A 4 -16.60 -35.12 -4.88
C ALA A 4 -15.47 -35.08 -3.84
N ARG A 5 -14.29 -35.58 -4.21
CA ARG A 5 -13.10 -35.47 -3.38
C ARG A 5 -12.60 -34.02 -3.44
N ALA A 6 -12.63 -33.35 -2.30
CA ALA A 6 -11.93 -32.09 -2.10
C ALA A 6 -10.44 -32.26 -2.44
N SER A 7 -9.91 -31.40 -3.31
CA SER A 7 -8.49 -31.35 -3.63
C SER A 7 -7.75 -30.77 -2.42
N THR A 8 -7.24 -31.65 -1.56
CA THR A 8 -6.37 -31.31 -0.44
C THR A 8 -5.09 -30.66 -0.99
N SER A 9 -4.90 -29.36 -0.70
CA SER A 9 -3.65 -28.65 -0.95
C SER A 9 -2.50 -29.39 -0.26
N GLN A 10 -1.64 -30.04 -1.05
CA GLN A 10 -0.43 -30.66 -0.53
C GLN A 10 0.48 -29.55 0.00
N ASN A 11 0.63 -29.51 1.32
CA ASN A 11 1.63 -28.70 2.00
C ASN A 11 3.01 -29.18 1.52
N ARG A 12 3.61 -28.46 0.56
CA ARG A 12 4.92 -28.79 -0.02
C ARG A 12 6.00 -28.52 1.03
N PHE A 13 6.30 -29.53 1.86
CA PHE A 13 7.49 -29.53 2.70
C PHE A 13 8.72 -29.59 1.79
N MET A 14 9.23 -28.42 1.41
CA MET A 14 10.49 -28.29 0.68
C MET A 14 11.62 -28.85 1.56
N SER A 15 12.36 -29.83 1.05
CA SER A 15 13.55 -30.35 1.72
C SER A 15 14.59 -29.24 1.86
N LYS A 16 15.07 -29.01 3.10
CA LYS A 16 16.09 -28.00 3.38
C LYS A 16 17.39 -28.41 2.68
N THR A 17 17.97 -27.49 1.91
CA THR A 17 19.21 -27.73 1.15
C THR A 17 20.33 -26.83 1.67
N THR A 18 21.49 -27.41 1.99
CA THR A 18 22.70 -26.66 2.35
C THR A 18 23.26 -25.97 1.12
N ARG A 19 23.51 -24.65 1.20
CA ARG A 19 24.15 -23.85 0.15
C ARG A 19 25.09 -22.82 0.79
N GLN A 20 26.01 -22.29 -0.01
CA GLN A 20 26.81 -21.12 0.37
C GLN A 20 25.90 -19.94 0.69
N TYR A 21 26.31 -19.09 1.64
CA TYR A 21 25.60 -17.85 1.96
C TYR A 21 25.38 -16.99 0.71
N GLY A 22 24.17 -16.45 0.58
CA GLY A 22 23.75 -15.64 -0.58
C GLY A 22 23.30 -16.43 -1.82
N ARG A 23 23.35 -17.78 -1.80
CA ARG A 23 22.99 -18.64 -2.95
C ARG A 23 21.66 -19.38 -2.79
N TRP A 24 20.91 -19.10 -1.72
CA TRP A 24 19.55 -19.60 -1.57
C TRP A 24 18.62 -18.89 -2.54
N THR A 25 17.80 -19.68 -3.22
CA THR A 25 16.75 -19.13 -4.07
C THR A 25 15.73 -18.44 -3.17
N SER A 26 15.49 -17.15 -3.43
CA SER A 26 14.48 -16.36 -2.74
C SER A 26 13.28 -16.17 -3.64
N PRO A 27 12.04 -16.32 -3.14
CA PRO A 27 10.85 -15.90 -3.87
C PRO A 27 10.72 -14.36 -3.93
N LEU A 28 11.46 -13.63 -3.09
CA LEU A 28 11.49 -12.17 -3.10
C LEU A 28 12.42 -11.68 -4.21
N THR A 29 11.82 -11.03 -5.20
CA THR A 29 12.54 -10.35 -6.29
C THR A 29 12.75 -8.88 -5.96
N PRO A 30 13.77 -8.21 -6.53
CA PRO A 30 13.93 -6.76 -6.40
C PRO A 30 12.68 -5.98 -6.78
N ALA A 31 11.97 -6.41 -7.83
CA ALA A 31 10.74 -5.78 -8.28
C ALA A 31 9.61 -5.89 -7.23
N THR A 32 9.42 -7.07 -6.62
CA THR A 32 8.43 -7.23 -5.54
C THR A 32 8.75 -6.41 -4.30
N VAL A 33 10.04 -6.20 -4.00
CA VAL A 33 10.46 -5.34 -2.89
C VAL A 33 10.19 -3.87 -3.23
N ALA A 34 10.53 -3.44 -4.45
CA ALA A 34 10.30 -2.07 -4.91
C ALA A 34 8.81 -1.70 -5.04
N ALA A 35 7.95 -2.69 -5.33
CA ALA A 35 6.50 -2.51 -5.43
C ALA A 35 5.79 -2.41 -4.07
N GLY A 36 6.53 -2.46 -2.96
CA GLY A 36 5.97 -2.31 -1.61
C GLY A 36 5.22 -0.98 -1.45
N ARG A 37 4.06 -1.02 -0.81
CA ARG A 37 3.30 0.19 -0.47
C ARG A 37 3.85 0.80 0.81
N ARG A 38 4.07 2.11 0.79
CA ARG A 38 4.37 2.91 1.98
C ARG A 38 3.11 3.68 2.36
N VAL A 39 2.77 3.69 3.64
CA VAL A 39 1.69 4.53 4.18
C VAL A 39 2.32 5.64 5.00
N ASP A 40 1.88 6.87 4.78
CA ASP A 40 2.37 8.07 5.46
C ASP A 40 1.28 9.16 5.49
N GLY A 41 1.53 10.27 6.17
CA GLY A 41 0.69 11.47 6.19
C GLY A 41 -0.77 11.12 6.45
N VAL A 42 -1.15 10.93 7.70
CA VAL A 42 -2.54 10.58 8.07
C VAL A 42 -3.26 11.81 8.56
N ALA A 43 -4.45 12.08 8.03
CA ALA A 43 -5.27 13.19 8.46
C ALA A 43 -6.76 12.82 8.45
N PHE A 44 -7.48 13.27 9.48
CA PHE A 44 -8.94 13.27 9.48
C PHE A 44 -9.44 14.61 9.00
N ASP A 45 -10.52 14.61 8.21
CA ASP A 45 -11.27 15.82 7.96
C ASP A 45 -12.00 16.28 9.24
N LYS A 46 -12.53 17.50 9.19
CA LYS A 46 -13.27 18.15 10.28
C LYS A 46 -14.49 17.36 10.75
N ASP A 47 -15.08 16.54 9.87
CA ASP A 47 -16.20 15.66 10.23
C ASP A 47 -15.80 14.56 11.23
N GLY A 48 -14.50 14.32 11.42
CA GLY A 48 -13.95 13.31 12.32
C GLY A 48 -14.15 11.87 11.85
N ALA A 49 -14.68 11.66 10.64
CA ALA A 49 -15.01 10.35 10.09
C ALA A 49 -14.25 10.08 8.78
N THR A 50 -14.05 11.10 7.95
CA THR A 50 -13.35 10.98 6.68
C THR A 50 -11.85 10.94 6.94
N LEU A 51 -11.22 9.80 6.64
CA LEU A 51 -9.79 9.56 6.78
C LEU A 51 -9.09 9.68 5.43
N VAL A 52 -8.03 10.48 5.37
CA VAL A 52 -7.17 10.60 4.20
C VAL A 52 -5.74 10.22 4.59
N TRP A 53 -5.08 9.43 3.75
CA TRP A 53 -3.66 9.11 3.89
C TRP A 53 -2.90 9.18 2.57
N LEU A 54 -1.58 9.29 2.66
CA LEU A 54 -0.69 9.22 1.52
C LEU A 54 -0.13 7.80 1.35
N GLU A 55 -0.30 7.23 0.16
CA GLU A 55 0.35 6.00 -0.26
C GLU A 55 1.50 6.25 -1.21
N GLY A 56 2.70 5.78 -0.86
CA GLY A 56 3.81 5.64 -1.78
C GLY A 56 3.66 4.36 -2.60
N ARG A 57 3.43 4.50 -3.90
CA ARG A 57 3.29 3.41 -4.87
C ARG A 57 4.39 3.50 -5.92
N SER A 58 5.53 2.84 -5.65
CA SER A 58 6.67 2.79 -6.60
C SER A 58 7.13 4.17 -7.09
N GLY A 59 7.24 5.16 -6.18
CA GLY A 59 7.67 6.52 -6.51
C GLY A 59 6.56 7.50 -6.88
N GLN A 60 5.30 7.05 -6.89
CA GLN A 60 4.12 7.92 -6.99
C GLN A 60 3.48 8.09 -5.61
N GLY A 61 3.19 9.33 -5.22
CA GLY A 61 2.41 9.64 -4.02
C GLY A 61 0.94 9.76 -4.36
N VAL A 62 0.10 8.89 -3.79
CA VAL A 62 -1.34 8.85 -4.05
C VAL A 62 -2.08 9.15 -2.76
N LEU A 63 -2.92 10.19 -2.76
CA LEU A 63 -3.86 10.39 -1.67
C LEU A 63 -5.00 9.38 -1.79
N VAL A 64 -5.28 8.70 -0.70
CA VAL A 64 -6.35 7.72 -0.58
C VAL A 64 -7.31 8.18 0.51
N VAL A 65 -8.61 7.98 0.29
CA VAL A 65 -9.66 8.35 1.24
C VAL A 65 -10.53 7.15 1.58
N ASP A 66 -10.87 7.08 2.86
CA ASP A 66 -11.96 6.29 3.42
C ASP A 66 -12.96 7.27 4.05
N ASP A 67 -14.23 7.21 3.65
CA ASP A 67 -15.27 8.11 4.15
C ASP A 67 -15.95 7.61 5.43
N GLY A 68 -15.44 6.52 6.02
CA GLY A 68 -15.92 5.96 7.28
C GLY A 68 -17.28 5.27 7.17
N ARG A 69 -17.82 5.09 5.96
CA ARG A 69 -19.13 4.45 5.72
C ARG A 69 -19.04 2.93 5.52
N GLY A 70 -17.82 2.39 5.54
CA GLY A 70 -17.55 0.97 5.29
C GLY A 70 -17.40 0.62 3.80
N ASP A 71 -17.36 1.63 2.93
CA ASP A 71 -17.02 1.47 1.53
C ASP A 71 -15.51 1.21 1.36
N ALA A 72 -15.12 0.65 0.22
CA ALA A 72 -13.69 0.44 -0.07
C ALA A 72 -12.98 1.79 -0.23
N PRO A 73 -11.75 1.95 0.30
CA PRO A 73 -10.96 3.14 0.09
C PRO A 73 -10.73 3.45 -1.40
N ARG A 74 -10.72 4.74 -1.74
CA ARG A 74 -10.57 5.20 -3.13
C ARG A 74 -9.41 6.18 -3.28
N ASP A 75 -8.81 6.20 -4.45
CA ASP A 75 -7.76 7.15 -4.80
C ASP A 75 -8.39 8.54 -5.04
N LEU A 76 -7.95 9.56 -4.30
CA LEU A 76 -8.33 10.96 -4.51
C LEU A 76 -7.53 11.59 -5.67
N THR A 77 -6.26 11.21 -5.82
CA THR A 77 -5.37 11.79 -6.83
C THR A 77 -5.09 10.78 -7.94
N ALA A 78 -5.63 11.06 -9.14
CA ALA A 78 -5.43 10.20 -10.30
C ALA A 78 -4.26 10.61 -11.20
N GLN A 79 -3.94 11.91 -11.26
CA GLN A 79 -2.96 12.47 -12.22
C GLN A 79 -1.72 13.07 -11.56
N HIS A 80 -1.81 13.50 -10.31
CA HIS A 80 -0.74 14.20 -9.61
C HIS A 80 -0.08 13.25 -8.60
N SER A 81 1.26 13.27 -8.57
CA SER A 81 2.02 12.61 -7.51
C SER A 81 2.21 13.58 -6.35
N VAL A 82 1.53 13.34 -5.24
CA VAL A 82 1.58 14.19 -4.05
C VAL A 82 2.87 13.95 -3.26
N ARG A 83 3.62 15.02 -3.01
CA ARG A 83 4.92 14.97 -2.37
C ARG A 83 5.27 16.35 -1.81
N ALA A 84 5.86 16.38 -0.61
CA ALA A 84 6.57 17.54 -0.11
C ALA A 84 7.89 17.77 -0.88
N GLU A 85 8.19 19.03 -1.19
CA GLU A 85 9.40 19.38 -1.91
C GLU A 85 10.65 19.42 -1.03
N VAL A 86 10.45 19.46 0.29
CA VAL A 86 11.54 19.40 1.26
C VAL A 86 12.24 18.05 1.12
N GLY A 87 13.58 18.05 1.07
CA GLY A 87 14.36 16.86 0.75
C GLY A 87 14.17 15.65 1.69
N TYR A 88 13.66 15.88 2.90
CA TYR A 88 13.30 14.83 3.85
C TYR A 88 11.79 14.50 3.89
N GLY A 89 10.96 15.22 3.13
CA GLY A 89 9.50 15.11 3.11
C GLY A 89 8.81 15.93 4.20
N GLY A 90 7.51 15.67 4.41
CA GLY A 90 6.71 16.23 5.51
C GLY A 90 5.81 17.39 5.08
N GLY A 91 4.57 17.37 5.57
CA GLY A 91 3.55 18.35 5.18
C GLY A 91 3.06 18.15 3.73
N ASP A 92 3.11 16.91 3.23
CA ASP A 92 2.76 16.58 1.84
C ASP A 92 1.34 17.02 1.44
N PHE A 93 0.42 17.04 2.41
CA PHE A 93 -0.93 17.55 2.22
C PHE A 93 -1.57 17.94 3.57
N THR A 94 -2.72 18.61 3.48
CA THR A 94 -3.67 18.77 4.60
C THR A 94 -5.11 18.57 4.09
N VAL A 95 -6.06 18.36 5.00
CA VAL A 95 -7.49 18.21 4.67
C VAL A 95 -8.32 19.15 5.51
N GLN A 96 -9.33 19.75 4.89
CA GLN A 96 -10.27 20.63 5.57
C GLN A 96 -11.57 20.76 4.77
N ASP A 97 -12.70 20.58 5.46
CA ASP A 97 -14.06 20.80 4.95
C ASP A 97 -14.29 20.09 3.59
N GLY A 98 -14.01 18.79 3.55
CA GLY A 98 -14.21 17.92 2.38
C GLY A 98 -13.18 18.08 1.26
N THR A 99 -12.11 18.85 1.49
CA THR A 99 -11.09 19.16 0.47
C THR A 99 -9.70 18.77 0.95
N ALA A 100 -8.91 18.13 0.07
CA ALA A 100 -7.49 17.90 0.28
C ALA A 100 -6.65 18.96 -0.45
N TYR A 101 -5.69 19.55 0.25
CA TYR A 101 -4.78 20.58 -0.27
C TYR A 101 -3.35 20.05 -0.29
N PHE A 102 -2.67 20.24 -1.41
CA PHE A 102 -1.27 19.89 -1.61
C PHE A 102 -0.66 20.82 -2.68
N VAL A 103 0.66 20.79 -2.81
CA VAL A 103 1.41 21.55 -3.82
C VAL A 103 2.05 20.58 -4.80
N VAL A 104 2.17 21.00 -6.06
CA VAL A 104 2.82 20.28 -7.17
C VAL A 104 3.86 21.19 -7.80
#